data_AF-A0A919E755-F1
#
_entry.id   AF-A0A919E755-F1
#
_cell.length_a   1.000
_cell.length_b   1.000
_cell.length_c   1.000
_cell.angle_alpha   90.00
_cell.angle_beta   90.00
_cell.angle_gamma   90.00
#
_symmetry.space_group_name_H-M   'P 1'
#
loop_
_entity.id
_entity.type
_entity.pdbx_description
1 polymer ?
#
loop_
_entity_poly.entity_id
_entity_poly.type
_entity_poly.pdbx_seq_one_letter_code
_entity_poly.pdbx_strand_id
1 'polypeptide(L)'
;MKQLAIMIFSLFISGAVYAEEASQTDQTAMGAAIKLAEPVDRPGFSVAVVDVGAGYISGQPSEDALRGMAEAGVTTVINLRTKDEMKALGYDEGTLVQELGMNYVHIPLGGDAHPYSPAALDAMLDAMKKVEGKVLLHCASGRRASHMWGAYLVKGQGFSREEAEKHARAVGRGEPALDKLLDTKPAATEKNQ
;
A
#
# COMPACT_ATOMS: atom_id res chain seq x y z
N MET A 1 62.11 -48.26 16.02
CA MET A 1 63.01 -47.35 16.75
C MET A 1 62.74 -45.92 16.29
N LYS A 2 62.67 -44.99 17.26
CA LYS A 2 62.45 -43.52 17.18
C LYS A 2 60.97 -43.11 17.02
N GLN A 3 60.23 -42.87 18.12
CA GLN A 3 60.08 -41.61 18.90
C GLN A 3 59.45 -40.48 18.06
N LEU A 4 58.22 -40.03 18.31
CA LEU A 4 57.66 -39.25 19.44
C LEU A 4 57.55 -37.76 19.03
N ALA A 5 56.32 -37.23 18.94
CA ALA A 5 55.96 -35.88 19.43
C ALA A 5 54.46 -35.65 19.28
N ILE A 6 53.77 -35.66 20.42
CA ILE A 6 52.45 -35.08 20.64
C ILE A 6 52.66 -33.57 20.81
N MET A 7 51.88 -32.74 20.11
CA MET A 7 51.52 -31.42 20.62
C MET A 7 50.09 -31.07 20.23
N ILE A 8 49.24 -31.11 21.25
CA ILE A 8 47.88 -30.58 21.29
C ILE A 8 48.00 -29.06 21.31
N PHE A 9 47.30 -28.39 20.39
CA PHE A 9 46.94 -26.98 20.57
C PHE A 9 45.45 -26.83 20.27
N SER A 10 44.65 -26.94 21.33
CA SER A 10 43.26 -26.52 21.34
C SER A 10 43.23 -24.99 21.33
N LEU A 11 42.70 -24.39 20.27
CA LEU A 11 42.25 -23.00 20.30
C LEU A 11 40.77 -22.96 19.94
N PHE A 12 39.96 -22.79 20.97
CA PHE A 12 38.57 -22.40 20.88
C PHE A 12 38.48 -21.01 20.23
N ILE A 13 37.81 -20.91 19.08
CA ILE A 13 37.22 -19.66 18.62
C ILE A 13 35.73 -19.94 18.46
N SER A 14 34.97 -19.57 19.50
CA SER A 14 33.53 -19.33 19.40
C SER A 14 33.31 -18.21 18.39
N GLY A 15 32.54 -18.49 17.34
CA GLY A 15 32.23 -17.49 16.33
C GLY A 15 31.47 -18.08 15.16
N ALA A 16 30.23 -18.49 15.40
CA ALA A 16 29.24 -18.55 14.32
C ALA A 16 27.98 -17.86 14.84
N VAL A 17 27.84 -16.62 14.39
CA VAL A 17 26.61 -15.84 14.39
C VAL A 17 25.55 -16.69 13.70
N TYR A 18 24.59 -17.20 14.47
CA TYR A 18 23.33 -17.66 13.92
C TYR A 18 22.51 -16.41 13.63
N ALA A 19 22.67 -15.88 12.43
CA ALA A 19 21.68 -15.00 11.85
C ALA A 19 20.43 -15.86 11.64
N GLU A 20 19.45 -15.71 12.53
CA GLU A 20 18.13 -16.27 12.33
C GLU A 20 17.50 -15.51 11.15
N GLU A 21 17.63 -16.10 9.95
CA GLU A 21 16.90 -15.66 8.77
C GLU A 21 15.41 -15.64 9.12
N ALA A 22 14.86 -14.43 9.22
CA ALA A 22 13.44 -14.22 9.35
C ALA A 22 12.74 -14.92 8.18
N SER A 23 12.12 -16.05 8.50
CA SER A 23 11.32 -16.89 7.62
C SER A 23 10.31 -16.04 6.83
N GLN A 24 10.60 -15.81 5.56
CA GLN A 24 9.65 -15.36 4.55
C GLN A 24 8.67 -16.49 4.27
N THR A 25 7.59 -16.55 5.06
CA THR A 25 6.47 -17.44 4.77
C THR A 25 5.34 -16.69 4.07
N ASP A 26 5.16 -17.10 2.82
CA ASP A 26 3.90 -17.20 2.07
C ASP A 26 3.22 -15.89 1.64
N GLN A 27 3.75 -15.33 0.54
CA GLN A 27 3.07 -14.32 -0.26
C GLN A 27 2.10 -15.00 -1.24
N THR A 28 0.90 -15.33 -0.80
CA THR A 28 -0.18 -15.74 -1.70
C THR A 28 -1.15 -14.58 -1.96
N ALA A 29 -1.34 -14.30 -3.27
CA ALA A 29 -2.33 -13.44 -3.91
C ALA A 29 -2.07 -11.91 -4.04
N MET A 30 -1.01 -11.54 -4.77
CA MET A 30 -1.04 -10.50 -5.82
C MET A 30 0.25 -10.60 -6.65
N GLY A 31 0.14 -10.59 -7.98
CA GLY A 31 1.25 -10.89 -8.91
C GLY A 31 2.42 -9.88 -8.93
N ALA A 32 2.45 -8.89 -8.05
CA ALA A 32 3.57 -7.96 -7.89
C ALA A 32 3.87 -7.76 -6.41
N ALA A 33 5.15 -7.91 -6.04
CA ALA A 33 5.63 -7.75 -4.67
C ALA A 33 5.34 -6.33 -4.16
N ILE A 34 4.77 -6.23 -2.97
CA ILE A 34 4.60 -4.95 -2.26
C ILE A 34 5.98 -4.41 -1.88
N LYS A 35 6.24 -3.15 -2.22
CA LYS A 35 7.45 -2.42 -1.83
C LYS A 35 7.11 -1.11 -1.12
N LEU A 36 8.12 -0.49 -0.52
CA LEU A 36 7.98 0.85 0.02
C LEU A 36 7.68 1.84 -1.13
N ALA A 37 6.92 2.88 -0.83
CA ALA A 37 6.49 3.85 -1.83
C ALA A 37 7.70 4.56 -2.47
N GLU A 38 7.79 4.51 -3.78
CA GLU A 38 8.80 5.20 -4.59
C GLU A 38 8.11 6.24 -5.47
N PRO A 39 8.53 7.53 -5.43
CA PRO A 39 7.99 8.53 -6.34
C PRO A 39 8.22 8.14 -7.80
N VAL A 40 7.19 8.29 -8.62
CA VAL A 40 7.29 8.10 -10.07
C VAL A 40 6.89 9.39 -10.77
N ASP A 41 7.67 9.76 -11.79
CA ASP A 41 7.37 10.91 -12.63
C ASP A 41 6.29 10.52 -13.64
N ARG A 42 5.06 10.97 -13.38
CA ARG A 42 3.90 10.77 -14.26
C ARG A 42 3.10 12.08 -14.31
N PRO A 43 2.90 12.68 -15.50
CA PRO A 43 2.15 13.92 -15.63
C PRO A 43 0.64 13.68 -15.42
N GLY A 44 -0.11 14.76 -15.20
CA GLY A 44 -1.57 14.73 -15.16
C GLY A 44 -2.18 14.38 -13.79
N PHE A 45 -1.41 14.37 -12.71
CA PHE A 45 -1.92 14.17 -11.36
C PHE A 45 -1.91 15.47 -10.56
N SER A 46 -2.87 15.64 -9.64
CA SER A 46 -2.93 16.82 -8.75
C SER A 46 -1.80 16.89 -7.73
N VAL A 47 -1.14 15.75 -7.47
CA VAL A 47 0.02 15.59 -6.57
C VAL A 47 0.91 14.45 -7.10
N ALA A 48 2.10 14.30 -6.53
CA ALA A 48 3.02 13.21 -6.87
C ALA A 48 2.36 11.82 -6.74
N VAL A 49 2.70 10.94 -7.69
CA VAL A 49 2.29 9.54 -7.70
C VAL A 49 3.42 8.71 -7.11
N VAL A 50 3.07 7.67 -6.35
CA VAL A 50 4.04 6.72 -5.83
C VAL A 50 3.72 5.31 -6.31
N ASP A 51 4.77 4.56 -6.65
CA ASP A 51 4.73 3.13 -6.97
C ASP A 51 4.97 2.32 -5.70
N VAL A 52 4.04 1.41 -5.40
CA VAL A 52 4.10 0.47 -4.26
C VAL A 52 4.33 -0.98 -4.71
N GLY A 53 4.75 -1.18 -5.96
CA GLY A 53 5.03 -2.46 -6.60
C GLY A 53 3.75 -3.10 -7.13
N ALA A 54 2.82 -3.38 -6.21
CA ALA A 54 1.46 -3.85 -6.46
C ALA A 54 0.60 -2.90 -7.32
N GLY A 55 0.99 -1.64 -7.43
CA GLY A 55 0.20 -0.61 -8.07
C GLY A 55 0.71 0.80 -7.75
N TYR A 56 -0.17 1.77 -7.93
CA TYR A 56 0.11 3.19 -7.75
C TYR A 56 -0.85 3.80 -6.73
N ILE A 57 -0.33 4.72 -5.93
CA ILE A 57 -1.13 5.56 -5.05
C ILE A 57 -0.96 7.03 -5.44
N SER A 58 -2.07 7.77 -5.55
CA SER A 58 -2.04 9.15 -6.02
C SER A 58 -3.12 10.06 -5.42
N GLY A 59 -3.03 11.35 -5.73
CA GLY A 59 -4.20 12.23 -5.73
C GLY A 59 -5.04 12.09 -7.01
N GLN A 60 -5.83 13.12 -7.30
CA GLN A 60 -6.79 13.10 -8.41
C GLN A 60 -6.06 12.98 -9.76
N PRO A 61 -6.33 11.93 -10.56
CA PRO A 61 -5.86 11.87 -11.94
C PRO A 61 -6.65 12.83 -12.85
N SER A 62 -6.02 13.26 -13.94
CA SER A 62 -6.67 13.81 -15.13
C SER A 62 -7.05 12.70 -16.12
N GLU A 63 -7.77 13.07 -17.18
CA GLU A 63 -8.09 12.15 -18.28
C GLU A 63 -6.84 11.55 -18.95
N ASP A 64 -5.81 12.36 -19.18
CA ASP A 64 -4.54 11.91 -19.77
C ASP A 64 -3.77 10.99 -18.81
N ALA A 65 -3.81 11.28 -17.51
CA ALA A 65 -3.21 10.42 -16.50
C ALA A 65 -3.86 9.04 -16.47
N LEU A 66 -5.19 8.95 -16.62
CA LEU A 66 -5.89 7.66 -16.68
C LEU A 66 -5.47 6.84 -17.91
N ARG A 67 -5.30 7.49 -19.07
CA ARG A 67 -4.78 6.84 -20.29
C ARG A 67 -3.37 6.30 -20.07
N GLY A 68 -2.47 7.12 -19.54
CA GLY A 68 -1.11 6.69 -19.23
C GLY A 68 -1.02 5.61 -18.15
N MET A 69 -2.03 5.49 -17.29
CA MET A 69 -2.12 4.40 -16.31
C MET A 69 -2.59 3.10 -16.95
N ALA A 70 -3.57 3.14 -17.85
CA ALA A 70 -3.98 1.97 -18.64
C ALA A 70 -2.79 1.41 -19.44
N GLU A 71 -2.03 2.28 -20.13
CA GLU A 71 -0.81 1.90 -20.86
C GLU A 71 0.27 1.30 -19.95
N ALA A 72 0.29 1.68 -18.66
CA ALA A 72 1.23 1.15 -17.67
C ALA A 72 0.77 -0.15 -17.01
N GLY A 73 -0.29 -0.77 -17.51
CA GLY A 73 -0.82 -2.04 -17.02
C GLY A 73 -1.70 -1.91 -15.78
N VAL A 74 -2.22 -0.71 -15.49
CA VAL A 74 -3.31 -0.58 -14.53
C VAL A 74 -4.57 -1.20 -15.12
N THR A 75 -5.17 -2.11 -14.36
CA THR A 75 -6.42 -2.80 -14.75
C THR A 75 -7.60 -2.38 -13.89
N THR A 76 -7.33 -1.75 -12.74
CA THR A 76 -8.36 -1.35 -11.77
C THR A 76 -8.04 0.00 -11.18
N VAL A 77 -9.02 0.91 -11.17
CA VAL A 77 -8.97 2.21 -10.48
C VAL A 77 -9.91 2.16 -9.28
N ILE A 78 -9.36 2.41 -8.09
CA ILE A 78 -10.12 2.54 -6.84
C ILE A 78 -10.14 4.02 -6.44
N ASN A 79 -11.31 4.63 -6.55
CA ASN A 79 -11.54 6.03 -6.20
C ASN A 79 -12.15 6.16 -4.80
N LEU A 80 -11.50 6.95 -3.94
CA LEU A 80 -11.93 7.20 -2.55
C LEU A 80 -12.62 8.55 -2.34
N ARG A 81 -12.79 9.36 -3.39
CA ARG A 81 -13.47 10.67 -3.30
C ARG A 81 -14.97 10.49 -3.16
N THR A 82 -15.65 11.44 -2.52
CA THR A 82 -17.11 11.42 -2.43
C THR A 82 -17.75 11.70 -3.80
N LYS A 83 -19.03 11.35 -3.96
CA LYS A 83 -19.77 11.65 -5.19
C LYS A 83 -19.81 13.16 -5.49
N ASP A 84 -19.95 13.99 -4.45
CA ASP A 84 -20.01 15.44 -4.64
C ASP A 84 -18.65 16.04 -5.03
N GLU A 85 -17.55 15.49 -4.50
CA GLU A 85 -16.20 15.80 -4.98
C GLU A 85 -16.01 15.46 -6.47
N MET A 86 -16.60 14.36 -6.92
CA MET A 86 -16.50 13.91 -8.32
C MET A 86 -17.40 14.72 -9.26
N LYS A 87 -18.58 15.15 -8.82
CA LYS A 87 -19.47 16.05 -9.61
C LYS A 87 -18.82 17.39 -9.94
N ALA A 88 -17.86 17.84 -9.11
CA ALA A 88 -17.13 19.07 -9.34
C ALA A 88 -16.02 18.93 -10.40
N LEU A 89 -15.77 17.72 -10.91
CA LEU A 89 -14.83 17.50 -12.01
C LEU A 89 -15.47 17.85 -13.34
N GLY A 90 -14.63 18.24 -14.30
CA GLY A 90 -15.04 18.54 -15.67
C GLY A 90 -15.25 17.31 -16.56
N TYR A 91 -15.14 16.10 -16.02
CA TYR A 91 -15.25 14.85 -16.77
C TYR A 91 -15.79 13.70 -15.90
N ASP A 92 -16.33 12.66 -16.54
CA ASP A 92 -16.78 11.44 -15.87
C ASP A 92 -15.65 10.40 -15.83
N GLU A 93 -14.96 10.35 -14.68
CA GLU A 93 -13.87 9.40 -14.45
C GLU A 93 -14.31 7.93 -14.56
N GLY A 94 -15.49 7.59 -14.06
CA GLY A 94 -15.96 6.22 -14.05
C GLY A 94 -16.21 5.70 -15.46
N THR A 95 -16.90 6.50 -16.27
CA THR A 95 -17.13 6.21 -17.69
C THR A 95 -15.81 6.10 -18.46
N LEU A 96 -14.90 7.06 -18.28
CA LEU A 96 -13.61 7.04 -18.98
C LEU A 96 -12.76 5.82 -18.59
N VAL A 97 -12.68 5.46 -17.32
CA VAL A 97 -11.92 4.28 -16.86
C VAL A 97 -12.46 3.00 -17.54
N GLN A 98 -13.77 2.88 -17.66
CA GLN A 98 -14.41 1.74 -18.34
C GLN A 98 -14.14 1.74 -19.85
N GLU A 99 -14.18 2.89 -20.51
CA GLU A 99 -13.84 3.03 -21.94
C GLU A 99 -12.39 2.65 -22.24
N LEU A 100 -11.48 2.87 -21.28
CA LEU A 100 -10.09 2.44 -21.35
C LEU A 100 -9.89 0.95 -21.05
N GLY A 101 -10.97 0.19 -20.84
CA GLY A 101 -10.92 -1.25 -20.56
C GLY A 101 -10.47 -1.60 -19.13
N MET A 102 -10.50 -0.64 -18.21
CA MET A 102 -10.17 -0.84 -16.80
C MET A 102 -11.43 -0.99 -15.94
N ASN A 103 -11.29 -1.65 -14.80
CA ASN A 103 -12.34 -1.74 -13.79
C ASN A 103 -12.36 -0.46 -12.94
N TYR A 104 -13.56 0.10 -12.72
CA TYR A 104 -13.75 1.24 -11.83
C TYR A 104 -14.46 0.81 -10.54
N VAL A 105 -13.84 1.09 -9.40
CA VAL A 105 -14.38 0.78 -8.06
C VAL A 105 -14.47 2.07 -7.26
N HIS A 106 -15.68 2.46 -6.87
CA HIS A 106 -15.93 3.69 -6.10
C HIS A 106 -16.24 3.40 -4.64
N ILE A 107 -15.34 3.77 -3.73
CA ILE A 107 -15.48 3.60 -2.27
C ILE A 107 -15.39 4.99 -1.62
N PRO A 108 -16.49 5.77 -1.60
CA PRO A 108 -16.44 7.15 -1.13
C PRO A 108 -16.02 7.23 0.35
N LEU A 109 -15.06 8.10 0.65
CA LEU A 109 -14.60 8.40 2.01
C LEU A 109 -14.48 9.92 2.19
N GLY A 110 -15.14 10.48 3.20
CA GLY A 110 -15.09 11.90 3.51
C GLY A 110 -16.24 12.38 4.41
N GLY A 111 -15.92 13.29 5.32
CA GLY A 111 -16.88 13.86 6.27
C GLY A 111 -17.55 12.81 7.16
N ASP A 112 -18.66 13.20 7.79
CA ASP A 112 -19.44 12.31 8.65
C ASP A 112 -20.33 11.35 7.85
N ALA A 113 -20.66 11.68 6.60
CA ALA A 113 -21.49 10.86 5.73
C ALA A 113 -20.78 9.59 5.25
N HIS A 114 -19.46 9.65 5.08
CA HIS A 114 -18.65 8.54 4.59
C HIS A 114 -17.36 8.38 5.43
N PRO A 115 -17.48 8.00 6.72
CA PRO A 115 -16.32 7.86 7.59
C PRO A 115 -15.47 6.67 7.19
N TYR A 116 -14.19 6.68 7.60
CA TYR A 116 -13.39 5.47 7.64
C TYR A 116 -14.11 4.41 8.49
N SER A 117 -14.24 3.20 7.96
CA SER A 117 -14.91 2.09 8.62
C SER A 117 -14.34 0.75 8.17
N PRO A 118 -14.53 -0.33 8.96
CA PRO A 118 -14.14 -1.68 8.56
C PRO A 118 -14.84 -2.12 7.27
N ALA A 119 -16.09 -1.72 7.07
CA ALA A 119 -16.85 -2.00 5.85
C ALA A 119 -16.22 -1.37 4.59
N ALA A 120 -15.66 -0.15 4.70
CA ALA A 120 -14.95 0.46 3.58
C ALA A 120 -13.65 -0.29 3.25
N LEU A 121 -12.94 -0.77 4.28
CA LEU A 121 -11.76 -1.62 4.10
C LEU A 121 -12.12 -2.97 3.47
N ASP A 122 -13.22 -3.59 3.90
CA ASP A 122 -13.71 -4.84 3.32
C ASP A 122 -14.09 -4.70 1.85
N ALA A 123 -14.73 -3.59 1.48
CA ALA A 123 -15.01 -3.28 0.08
C ALA A 123 -13.71 -3.15 -0.75
N MET A 124 -12.65 -2.56 -0.19
CA MET A 124 -11.34 -2.51 -0.86
C MET A 124 -10.73 -3.91 -0.96
N LEU A 125 -10.75 -4.72 0.10
CA LEU A 125 -10.24 -6.10 0.07
C LEU A 125 -10.93 -6.94 -1.01
N ASP A 126 -12.25 -6.83 -1.13
CA ASP A 126 -13.02 -7.54 -2.14
C ASP A 126 -12.73 -7.07 -3.57
N ALA A 127 -12.42 -5.78 -3.75
CA ALA A 127 -11.94 -5.26 -5.02
C ALA A 127 -10.55 -5.81 -5.37
N MET A 128 -9.62 -5.79 -4.41
CA MET A 128 -8.23 -6.25 -4.61
C MET A 128 -8.15 -7.74 -4.98
N LYS A 129 -9.04 -8.60 -4.46
CA LYS A 129 -9.12 -10.03 -4.82
C LYS A 129 -9.37 -10.29 -6.32
N LYS A 130 -9.95 -9.33 -7.04
CA LYS A 130 -10.34 -9.45 -8.46
C LYS A 130 -9.35 -8.79 -9.40
N VAL A 131 -8.26 -8.25 -8.87
CA VAL A 131 -7.27 -7.51 -9.66
C VAL A 131 -6.33 -8.49 -10.35
N GLU A 132 -6.22 -8.37 -11.66
CA GLU A 132 -5.33 -9.19 -12.50
C GLU A 132 -4.05 -8.45 -12.93
N GLY A 133 -4.01 -7.12 -12.78
CA GLY A 133 -2.86 -6.27 -13.09
C GLY A 133 -2.52 -5.29 -11.97
N LYS A 134 -2.12 -4.06 -12.31
CA LYS A 134 -1.84 -3.03 -11.31
C LYS A 134 -3.12 -2.31 -10.89
N VAL A 135 -3.16 -1.87 -9.64
CA VAL A 135 -4.22 -0.97 -9.13
C VAL A 135 -3.75 0.47 -9.12
N LEU A 136 -4.61 1.41 -9.48
CA LEU A 136 -4.49 2.81 -9.11
C LEU A 136 -5.44 3.10 -7.94
N LEU A 137 -4.92 3.35 -6.75
CA LEU A 137 -5.69 3.78 -5.59
C LEU A 137 -5.54 5.28 -5.40
N HIS A 138 -6.63 6.04 -5.43
CA HIS A 138 -6.52 7.50 -5.31
C HIS A 138 -7.63 8.15 -4.49
N CYS A 139 -7.37 9.40 -4.12
CA CYS A 139 -8.38 10.33 -3.63
C CYS A 139 -8.09 11.74 -4.17
N ALA A 140 -8.49 12.81 -3.48
CA ALA A 140 -8.12 14.17 -3.92
C ALA A 140 -6.60 14.46 -3.82
N SER A 141 -5.97 14.05 -2.72
CA SER A 141 -4.60 14.44 -2.35
C SER A 141 -3.69 13.28 -1.95
N GLY A 142 -4.12 12.04 -2.14
CA GLY A 142 -3.42 10.82 -1.69
C GLY A 142 -3.58 10.45 -0.22
N ARG A 143 -4.05 11.36 0.65
CA ARG A 143 -4.08 11.10 2.11
C ARG A 143 -5.09 10.03 2.56
N ARG A 144 -6.28 9.97 1.97
CA ARG A 144 -7.24 8.86 2.24
C ARG A 144 -6.69 7.55 1.70
N ALA A 145 -6.03 7.60 0.55
CA ALA A 145 -5.45 6.43 -0.10
C ALA A 145 -4.30 5.84 0.72
N SER A 146 -3.45 6.66 1.36
CA SER A 146 -2.40 6.16 2.24
C SER A 146 -2.96 5.44 3.48
N HIS A 147 -4.03 5.94 4.08
CA HIS A 147 -4.69 5.27 5.22
C HIS A 147 -5.30 3.93 4.80
N MET A 148 -6.05 3.92 3.69
CA MET A 148 -6.64 2.69 3.14
C MET A 148 -5.58 1.66 2.78
N TRP A 149 -4.48 2.10 2.17
CA TRP A 149 -3.35 1.24 1.84
C TRP A 149 -2.72 0.61 3.09
N GLY A 150 -2.41 1.41 4.11
CA GLY A 150 -1.86 0.89 5.37
C GLY A 150 -2.80 -0.13 6.03
N ALA A 151 -4.11 0.15 6.09
CA ALA A 151 -5.06 -0.78 6.67
C ALA A 151 -5.20 -2.08 5.84
N TYR A 152 -5.13 -1.97 4.51
CA TYR A 152 -5.08 -3.11 3.61
C TYR A 152 -3.83 -3.97 3.82
N LEU A 153 -2.66 -3.37 4.04
CA LEU A 153 -1.44 -4.13 4.33
C LEU A 153 -1.57 -4.97 5.61
N VAL A 154 -2.20 -4.43 6.66
CA VAL A 154 -2.44 -5.19 7.90
C VAL A 154 -3.46 -6.30 7.65
N LYS A 155 -4.67 -5.97 7.20
CA LYS A 155 -5.79 -6.92 7.15
C LYS A 155 -5.73 -7.89 5.97
N GLY A 156 -5.25 -7.42 4.82
CA GLY A 156 -5.19 -8.19 3.58
C GLY A 156 -3.86 -8.92 3.38
N GLN A 157 -2.75 -8.32 3.78
CA GLN A 157 -1.41 -8.81 3.46
C GLN A 157 -0.61 -9.32 4.67
N GLY A 158 -1.18 -9.24 5.87
CA GLY A 158 -0.56 -9.77 7.09
C GLY A 158 0.64 -8.97 7.62
N PHE A 159 0.81 -7.72 7.18
CA PHE A 159 1.88 -6.86 7.69
C PHE A 159 1.65 -6.51 9.16
N SER A 160 2.72 -6.33 9.91
CA SER A 160 2.63 -5.71 11.23
C SER A 160 2.07 -4.29 11.09
N ARG A 161 1.42 -3.79 12.14
CA ARG A 161 0.93 -2.41 12.17
C ARG A 161 2.06 -1.40 11.93
N GLU A 162 3.21 -1.61 12.56
CA GLU A 162 4.35 -0.71 12.44
C GLU A 162 4.86 -0.61 10.99
N GLU A 163 5.04 -1.75 10.31
CA GLU A 163 5.44 -1.75 8.90
C GLU A 163 4.36 -1.12 8.02
N ALA A 164 3.08 -1.46 8.23
CA ALA A 164 1.99 -0.88 7.47
C ALA A 164 1.90 0.66 7.62
N GLU A 165 2.13 1.18 8.82
CA GLU A 165 2.18 2.61 9.07
C GLU A 165 3.39 3.27 8.40
N LYS A 166 4.55 2.61 8.38
CA LYS A 166 5.73 3.06 7.62
C LYS A 166 5.44 3.14 6.12
N HIS A 167 4.74 2.16 5.54
CA HIS A 167 4.28 2.23 4.16
C HIS A 167 3.29 3.39 3.94
N ALA A 168 2.32 3.57 4.84
CA ALA A 168 1.36 4.67 4.74
C ALA A 168 2.01 6.06 4.83
N ARG A 169 3.01 6.23 5.72
CA ARG A 169 3.81 7.46 5.86
C ARG A 169 4.68 7.74 4.64
N ALA A 170 5.17 6.72 3.95
CA ALA A 170 5.93 6.88 2.71
C ALA A 170 5.07 7.41 1.55
N VAL A 171 3.75 7.22 1.60
CA VAL A 171 2.79 7.67 0.58
C VAL A 171 2.22 9.05 0.90
N GLY A 172 1.76 9.25 2.15
CA GLY A 172 0.95 10.40 2.54
C GLY A 172 1.59 11.23 3.64
N ARG A 173 1.19 12.50 3.73
CA ARG A 173 1.59 13.39 4.84
C ARG A 173 0.68 13.18 6.04
N GLY A 174 1.28 13.07 7.23
CA GLY A 174 0.57 12.99 8.52
C GLY A 174 0.53 11.59 9.11
N GLU A 175 -0.08 11.48 10.30
CA GLU A 175 -0.19 10.21 11.02
C GLU A 175 -1.21 9.28 10.34
N PRO A 176 -0.85 8.02 10.02
CA PRO A 176 -1.77 7.06 9.45
C PRO A 176 -2.95 6.78 10.40
N ALA A 177 -4.17 7.08 9.95
CA ALA A 177 -5.37 6.81 10.73
C ALA A 177 -5.96 5.43 10.41
N LEU A 178 -5.34 4.36 10.94
CA LEU A 178 -5.74 2.97 10.63
C LEU A 178 -6.82 2.42 11.57
N ASP A 179 -7.01 3.02 12.74
CA ASP A 179 -7.80 2.42 13.83
C ASP A 179 -9.27 2.22 13.49
N LYS A 180 -9.88 3.23 12.87
CA LYS A 180 -11.27 3.14 12.40
C LYS A 180 -11.45 2.13 11.27
N LEU A 181 -10.41 1.88 10.47
CA LEU A 181 -10.45 0.92 9.38
C LEU A 181 -10.25 -0.51 9.89
N LEU A 182 -9.46 -0.69 10.94
CA LEU A 182 -9.10 -1.99 11.51
C LEU A 182 -9.98 -2.39 12.70
N ASP A 183 -10.89 -1.53 13.13
CA ASP A 183 -11.70 -1.68 14.36
C ASP A 183 -10.83 -1.92 15.62
N THR A 184 -9.73 -1.17 15.71
CA THR A 184 -8.78 -1.28 16.84
C THR A 184 -8.81 -0.03 17.70
N LYS A 185 -8.38 -0.15 18.96
CA LYS A 185 -8.06 1.03 19.77
C LYS A 185 -6.90 1.79 19.15
N PRO A 186 -6.84 3.13 19.31
CA PRO A 186 -5.71 3.92 18.86
C PRO A 186 -4.40 3.42 19.43
N ALA A 187 -3.37 3.36 18.59
CA ALA A 187 -2.01 3.18 19.07
C ALA A 187 -1.73 4.29 20.10
N ALA A 188 -1.26 3.91 21.29
CA ALA A 188 -0.90 4.87 22.31
C ALA A 188 0.22 5.75 21.75
N THR A 189 -0.09 7.02 21.47
CA THR A 189 0.92 7.97 21.04
C THR A 189 1.77 8.27 22.26
N GLU A 190 2.95 7.66 22.37
CA GLU A 190 3.97 8.10 23.32
C GLU A 190 4.35 9.53 22.93
N LYS A 191 3.67 10.50 23.55
CA LYS A 191 4.09 11.88 23.53
C LYS A 191 5.37 11.96 24.35
N ASN A 192 6.52 11.84 23.68
CA ASN A 192 7.78 12.26 24.27
C ASN A 192 7.64 13.75 24.62
N GLN A 193 7.62 14.01 25.93
CA GLN A 193 7.61 15.32 26.56
C GLN A 193 8.92 16.06 26.31
#